data_AF-A0AAU9ITM5-F1
#
_entry.id   AF-A0AAU9ITM5-F1
#
_cell.length_a   1.000
_cell.length_b   1.000
_cell.length_c   1.000
_cell.angle_alpha   90.00
_cell.angle_beta   90.00
_cell.angle_gamma   90.00
#
_symmetry.space_group_name_H-M   'P 1'
#
loop_
_entity.id
_entity.type
_entity.pdbx_description
1 polymer ?
#
loop_
_entity_poly.entity_id
_entity_poly.type
_entity_poly.pdbx_seq_one_letter_code
_entity_poly.pdbx_strand_id
1 'polypeptide(L)'
;MVTAFQSRKFTSSLSSSNDASLEKSCHLCSKPLEKAKTKICASCSKPTCKYHSRINRSGLIVCYNCMYEEIKTNLIIEKNKQIAIYNTDLIDIAKQRKELKHDIKEKTSKIQKLEKQLQNIEKPFENKCENINRRIESEIKYNESIQNELTQLETVFRDAERTKNAMKNKLLETEGEIEILNKNRMNLECGKDMLLNRLNVLMAETKELVPYIKLREFLCGKCKRAIKRRFSEYIIGSIGQDQSRSIFESVINYQKSVLVGYNSRKIKDEPSESCNCDIM
;
A
#
# COMPACT_ATOMS: atom_id res chain seq x y z
N MET A 1 -7.09 75.29 -21.88
CA MET A 1 -7.96 76.40 -22.34
C MET A 1 -7.71 77.57 -21.41
N VAL A 2 -6.90 78.52 -21.87
CA VAL A 2 -6.42 79.68 -21.10
C VAL A 2 -7.37 80.83 -21.40
N THR A 3 -8.21 81.21 -20.44
CA THR A 3 -9.06 82.39 -20.55
C THR A 3 -8.27 83.63 -20.16
N ALA A 4 -7.94 84.44 -21.17
CA ALA A 4 -7.29 85.73 -21.05
C ALA A 4 -8.18 86.73 -20.28
N PHE A 5 -7.68 87.26 -19.17
CA PHE A 5 -8.26 88.40 -18.47
C PHE A 5 -7.87 89.67 -19.21
N GLN A 6 -8.81 90.27 -19.93
CA GLN A 6 -8.62 91.57 -20.60
C GLN A 6 -8.45 92.69 -19.56
N SER A 7 -7.24 93.23 -19.46
CA SER A 7 -6.97 94.49 -18.76
C SER A 7 -7.58 95.67 -19.55
N ARG A 8 -8.65 96.26 -19.03
CA ARG A 8 -9.19 97.53 -19.56
C ARG A 8 -8.26 98.68 -19.18
N LYS A 9 -7.58 99.25 -20.17
CA LYS A 9 -6.91 100.55 -20.08
C LYS A 9 -7.97 101.63 -19.87
N PHE A 10 -7.97 102.28 -18.72
CA PHE A 10 -8.71 103.53 -18.52
C PHE A 10 -7.94 104.65 -19.25
N THR A 11 -8.49 105.11 -20.36
CA THR A 11 -8.05 106.33 -21.03
C THR A 11 -8.43 107.53 -20.18
N SER A 12 -7.41 108.21 -19.65
CA SER A 12 -7.51 109.52 -19.01
C SER A 12 -7.86 110.57 -20.07
N SER A 13 -9.13 110.95 -20.16
CA SER A 13 -9.57 112.14 -20.86
C SER A 13 -9.25 113.37 -20.00
N LEU A 14 -8.15 114.05 -20.34
CA LEU A 14 -7.90 115.43 -19.92
C LEU A 14 -8.89 116.33 -20.66
N SER A 15 -9.88 116.84 -19.94
CA SER A 15 -10.66 118.01 -20.35
C SER A 15 -10.33 119.15 -19.41
N SER A 16 -9.43 120.01 -19.88
CA SER A 16 -9.20 121.36 -19.38
C SER A 16 -10.32 122.26 -19.92
N SER A 17 -11.08 122.88 -19.01
CA SER A 17 -11.87 124.07 -19.33
C SER A 17 -12.36 124.76 -18.05
N ASN A 18 -11.73 125.90 -17.78
CA ASN A 18 -12.29 127.19 -17.38
C ASN A 18 -13.04 127.37 -16.05
N ASP A 19 -12.63 128.45 -15.38
CA ASP A 19 -13.24 129.15 -14.26
C ASP A 19 -14.77 129.19 -14.30
N ALA A 20 -15.37 128.65 -13.23
CA ALA A 20 -16.71 129.01 -12.79
C ALA A 20 -16.80 128.80 -11.27
N SER A 21 -16.97 129.91 -10.54
CA SER A 21 -17.60 130.02 -9.21
C SER A 21 -17.63 128.76 -8.32
N LEU A 22 -16.87 128.78 -7.22
CA LEU A 22 -17.01 127.83 -6.10
C LEU A 22 -18.47 127.79 -5.61
N GLU A 23 -19.26 126.85 -6.11
CA GLU A 23 -20.51 126.45 -5.50
C GLU A 23 -20.21 125.91 -4.10
N LYS A 24 -20.58 126.69 -3.09
CA LYS A 24 -20.44 126.34 -1.68
C LYS A 24 -21.52 125.32 -1.32
N SER A 25 -21.49 124.12 -1.90
CA SER A 25 -22.44 123.05 -1.57
C SER A 25 -21.69 121.77 -1.20
N CYS A 26 -22.32 120.94 -0.37
CA CYS A 26 -21.79 119.65 -0.01
C CYS A 26 -21.82 118.72 -1.23
N HIS A 27 -20.67 118.22 -1.67
CA HIS A 27 -20.59 117.33 -2.83
C HIS A 27 -21.45 116.05 -2.71
N LEU A 28 -21.83 115.62 -1.50
CA LEU A 28 -22.59 114.38 -1.27
C LEU A 28 -24.10 114.57 -1.11
N CYS A 29 -24.58 115.77 -0.79
CA CYS A 29 -26.02 116.02 -0.61
C CYS A 29 -26.51 117.34 -1.18
N SER A 30 -25.64 118.05 -1.89
CA SER A 30 -25.86 119.34 -2.56
C SER A 30 -26.37 120.46 -1.64
N LYS A 31 -26.40 120.26 -0.30
CA LYS A 31 -26.80 121.28 0.67
C LYS A 31 -25.78 122.43 0.70
N PRO A 32 -26.22 123.70 0.73
CA PRO A 32 -25.31 124.85 0.80
C PRO A 32 -24.48 124.82 2.10
N LEU A 33 -23.22 125.22 2.01
CA LEU A 33 -22.24 125.23 3.08
C LEU A 33 -21.88 126.67 3.44
N GLU A 34 -22.08 127.01 4.72
CA GLU A 34 -21.53 128.24 5.28
C GLU A 34 -19.99 128.14 5.37
N LYS A 35 -19.27 129.23 5.05
CA LYS A 35 -17.80 129.26 5.01
C LYS A 35 -17.14 128.70 6.28
N ALA A 36 -17.74 128.87 7.46
CA ALA A 36 -17.21 128.41 8.74
C ALA A 36 -17.48 126.92 9.07
N LYS A 37 -18.38 126.24 8.33
CA LYS A 37 -18.79 124.84 8.60
C LYS A 37 -18.39 123.87 7.48
N THR A 38 -17.63 124.35 6.49
CA THR A 38 -17.18 123.57 5.34
C THR A 38 -15.97 122.72 5.74
N LYS A 39 -16.07 121.40 5.57
CA LYS A 39 -14.94 120.49 5.76
C LYS A 39 -14.45 119.98 4.41
N ILE A 40 -13.15 120.06 4.15
CA ILE A 40 -12.54 119.57 2.91
C ILE A 40 -12.09 118.14 3.14
N CYS A 41 -12.50 117.23 2.26
CA CYS A 41 -12.05 115.85 2.30
C CYS A 41 -10.57 115.76 1.91
N ALA A 42 -9.72 115.16 2.74
CA ALA A 42 -8.29 114.98 2.47
C ALA A 42 -8.00 114.10 1.24
N SER A 43 -8.88 113.14 0.92
CA SER A 43 -8.66 112.19 -0.19
C SER A 43 -9.07 112.70 -1.57
N CYS A 44 -10.19 113.43 -1.68
CA CYS A 44 -10.71 113.92 -2.97
C CYS A 44 -10.74 115.45 -3.08
N SER A 45 -10.32 116.16 -2.05
CA SER A 45 -10.31 117.63 -1.95
C SER A 45 -11.67 118.31 -2.16
N LYS A 46 -12.78 117.57 -2.13
CA LYS A 46 -14.14 118.11 -2.30
C LYS A 46 -14.73 118.60 -0.97
N PRO A 47 -15.53 119.69 -0.99
CA PRO A 47 -16.18 120.22 0.21
C PRO A 47 -17.35 119.34 0.66
N THR A 48 -17.48 119.16 1.97
CA THR A 48 -18.49 118.31 2.60
C THR A 48 -19.07 118.94 3.86
N CYS A 49 -20.32 118.59 4.18
CA CYS A 49 -20.95 118.99 5.44
C CYS A 49 -20.47 118.10 6.59
N LYS A 50 -20.65 118.59 7.83
CA LYS A 50 -20.29 117.86 9.06
C LYS A 50 -20.86 116.43 9.11
N TYR A 51 -22.07 116.22 8.56
CA TYR A 51 -22.76 114.92 8.56
C TYR A 51 -22.22 113.92 7.54
N HIS A 52 -21.47 114.35 6.53
CA HIS A 52 -20.92 113.49 5.47
C HIS A 52 -19.40 113.44 5.47
N SER A 53 -18.81 113.77 6.63
CA SER A 53 -17.36 113.79 6.86
C SER A 53 -17.05 113.11 8.19
N ARG A 54 -15.98 112.33 8.25
CA ARG A 54 -15.47 111.73 9.48
C ARG A 54 -13.96 111.85 9.53
N ILE A 55 -13.40 111.86 10.73
CA ILE A 55 -11.96 111.77 10.91
C ILE A 55 -11.55 110.31 10.75
N ASN A 56 -10.64 110.03 9.81
CA ASN A 56 -10.09 108.69 9.61
C ASN A 56 -9.08 108.32 10.71
N ARG A 57 -8.52 107.11 10.65
CA ARG A 57 -7.53 106.61 11.62
C ARG A 57 -6.25 107.45 11.67
N SER A 58 -5.94 108.21 10.62
CA SER A 58 -4.78 109.10 10.52
C SER A 58 -5.07 110.52 11.02
N GLY A 59 -6.25 110.79 11.60
CA GLY A 59 -6.61 112.12 12.08
C GLY A 59 -7.11 113.08 10.99
N LEU A 60 -7.20 112.64 9.72
CA LEU A 60 -7.59 113.46 8.58
C LEU A 60 -9.10 113.38 8.33
N ILE A 61 -9.72 114.49 7.90
CA ILE A 61 -11.14 114.53 7.56
C ILE A 61 -11.34 113.91 6.18
N VAL A 62 -12.16 112.86 6.09
CA VAL A 62 -12.48 112.15 4.85
C VAL A 62 -14.00 112.10 4.67
N CYS A 63 -14.49 112.24 3.43
CA CYS A 63 -15.90 112.12 3.12
C CYS A 63 -16.36 110.66 3.15
N TYR A 64 -17.65 110.41 3.38
CA TYR A 64 -18.17 109.03 3.41
C TYR A 64 -17.95 108.26 2.11
N ASN A 65 -17.99 108.92 0.95
CA ASN A 65 -17.74 108.25 -0.32
C ASN A 65 -16.28 107.75 -0.43
N CYS A 66 -15.30 108.56 -0.04
CA CYS A 66 -13.90 108.14 -0.03
C CYS A 66 -13.63 107.05 1.02
N MET A 67 -14.26 107.13 2.19
CA MET A 67 -14.17 106.07 3.21
C MET A 67 -14.81 104.76 2.74
N TYR A 68 -15.94 104.83 2.05
CA TYR A 68 -16.62 103.67 1.47
C TYR A 68 -15.76 103.00 0.39
N GLU A 69 -15.19 103.79 -0.54
CA GLU A 69 -14.31 103.26 -1.58
C GLU A 69 -13.02 102.65 -1.00
N GLU A 70 -12.46 103.22 0.08
CA GLU A 70 -11.32 102.64 0.79
C GLU A 70 -11.67 101.29 1.42
N ILE A 71 -12.79 101.20 2.17
CA ILE A 71 -13.26 99.94 2.77
C ILE A 71 -13.54 98.88 1.70
N LYS A 72 -14.24 99.27 0.63
CA LYS A 72 -14.55 98.40 -0.51
C LYS A 72 -13.28 97.88 -1.18
N THR A 73 -12.28 98.74 -1.40
CA THR A 73 -10.99 98.35 -1.98
C THR A 73 -10.26 97.36 -1.08
N ASN A 74 -10.21 97.62 0.23
CA ASN A 74 -9.59 96.71 1.19
C ASN A 74 -10.29 95.34 1.22
N LEU A 75 -11.62 95.31 1.20
CA LEU A 75 -12.39 94.07 1.11
C LEU A 75 -12.11 93.31 -0.19
N ILE A 76 -12.03 94.01 -1.33
CA ILE A 76 -11.67 93.39 -2.62
C ILE A 76 -10.25 92.79 -2.54
N ILE A 77 -9.28 93.50 -1.97
CA ILE A 77 -7.91 93.01 -1.80
C ILE A 77 -7.89 91.75 -0.91
N GLU A 78 -8.58 91.76 0.23
CA GLU A 78 -8.65 90.61 1.14
C GLU A 78 -9.32 89.41 0.47
N LYS A 79 -10.43 89.63 -0.24
CA LYS A 79 -11.12 88.57 -0.99
C LYS A 79 -10.26 88.02 -2.11
N ASN A 80 -9.55 88.86 -2.85
CA ASN A 80 -8.62 88.40 -3.89
C ASN A 80 -7.46 87.60 -3.31
N LYS A 81 -6.95 87.95 -2.12
CA LYS A 81 -5.95 87.13 -1.40
C LYS A 81 -6.50 85.75 -1.04
N GLN A 82 -7.72 85.69 -0.49
CA GLN A 82 -8.38 84.41 -0.18
C GLN A 82 -8.60 83.55 -1.43
N ILE A 83 -9.07 84.16 -2.52
CA ILE A 83 -9.26 83.48 -3.81
C ILE A 83 -7.93 82.92 -4.33
N ALA A 84 -6.83 83.67 -4.23
CA ALA A 84 -5.51 83.20 -4.66
C ALA A 84 -5.03 81.99 -3.84
N ILE A 85 -5.26 81.99 -2.53
CA ILE A 85 -4.96 80.84 -1.65
C ILE A 85 -5.78 79.63 -2.07
N TYR A 86 -7.10 79.77 -2.18
CA TYR A 86 -7.97 78.66 -2.58
C TYR A 86 -7.66 78.11 -3.97
N ASN A 87 -7.27 78.96 -4.92
CA ASN A 87 -6.85 78.50 -6.24
C ASN A 87 -5.55 77.67 -6.16
N THR A 88 -4.62 78.04 -5.28
CA THR A 88 -3.39 77.28 -5.05
C THR A 88 -3.71 75.93 -4.43
N ASP A 89 -4.55 75.90 -3.39
CA ASP A 89 -4.98 74.67 -2.74
C ASP A 89 -5.71 73.73 -3.71
N LEU A 90 -6.56 74.28 -4.60
CA LEU A 90 -7.24 73.49 -5.64
C LEU A 90 -6.27 72.86 -6.62
N ILE A 91 -5.20 73.56 -6.99
CA ILE A 91 -4.14 73.02 -7.86
C ILE A 91 -3.38 71.90 -7.16
N ASP A 92 -3.01 72.10 -5.90
CA ASP A 92 -2.26 71.11 -5.11
C ASP A 92 -3.09 69.85 -4.86
N ILE A 93 -4.37 69.99 -4.49
CA ILE A 93 -5.31 68.88 -4.33
C ILE A 93 -5.49 68.15 -5.68
N ALA A 94 -5.60 68.88 -6.79
CA ALA A 94 -5.72 68.26 -8.11
C ALA A 94 -4.45 67.46 -8.49
N LYS A 95 -3.27 67.93 -8.09
CA LYS A 95 -2.00 67.21 -8.28
C LYS A 95 -1.95 65.95 -7.41
N GLN A 96 -2.21 66.07 -6.11
CA GLN A 96 -2.25 64.94 -5.18
C GLN A 96 -3.24 63.86 -5.64
N ARG A 97 -4.42 64.27 -6.11
CA ARG A 97 -5.43 63.33 -6.63
C ARG A 97 -4.93 62.56 -7.85
N LYS A 98 -4.15 63.18 -8.74
CA LYS A 98 -3.56 62.49 -9.90
C LYS A 98 -2.51 61.47 -9.47
N GLU A 99 -1.65 61.83 -8.53
CA GLU A 99 -0.62 60.95 -7.97
C GLU A 99 -1.27 59.75 -7.27
N LEU A 100 -2.24 59.97 -6.38
CA LEU A 100 -2.97 58.90 -5.71
C LEU A 100 -3.69 57.98 -6.70
N LYS A 101 -4.28 58.53 -7.77
CA LYS A 101 -4.94 57.71 -8.80
C LYS A 101 -3.94 56.84 -9.57
N HIS A 102 -2.74 57.36 -9.81
CA HIS A 102 -1.65 56.59 -10.41
C HIS A 102 -1.20 55.46 -9.49
N ASP A 103 -0.93 55.76 -8.22
CA ASP A 103 -0.51 54.80 -7.21
C ASP A 103 -1.53 53.67 -7.02
N ILE A 104 -2.82 54.01 -6.98
CA ILE A 104 -3.90 53.00 -6.91
C ILE A 104 -3.81 52.08 -8.13
N LYS A 105 -3.67 52.62 -9.34
CA LYS A 105 -3.59 51.83 -10.57
C LYS A 105 -2.38 50.89 -10.56
N GLU A 106 -1.22 51.37 -10.12
CA GLU A 106 -0.01 50.55 -10.00
C GLU A 106 -0.18 49.44 -8.97
N LYS A 107 -0.68 49.77 -7.77
CA LYS A 107 -0.90 48.79 -6.70
C LYS A 107 -1.94 47.74 -7.10
N THR A 108 -3.06 48.13 -7.70
CA THR A 108 -4.05 47.19 -8.23
C THR A 108 -3.45 46.27 -9.29
N SER A 109 -2.63 46.81 -10.20
CA SER A 109 -1.95 45.99 -11.21
C SER A 109 -0.97 45.00 -10.58
N LYS A 110 -0.28 45.40 -9.51
CA LYS A 110 0.64 44.53 -8.76
C LYS A 110 -0.12 43.40 -8.04
N ILE A 111 -1.25 43.71 -7.40
CA ILE A 111 -2.11 42.73 -6.75
C ILE A 111 -2.57 41.68 -7.76
N GLN A 112 -3.13 42.10 -8.90
CA GLN A 112 -3.58 41.17 -9.94
C GLN A 112 -2.46 40.26 -10.48
N LYS A 113 -1.23 40.78 -10.58
CA LYS A 113 -0.07 39.96 -10.97
C LYS A 113 0.27 38.92 -9.91
N LEU A 114 0.27 39.31 -8.63
CA LEU A 114 0.56 38.40 -7.52
C LEU A 114 -0.52 37.33 -7.37
N GLU A 115 -1.80 37.68 -7.50
CA GLU A 115 -2.91 36.72 -7.50
C GLU A 115 -2.76 35.68 -8.61
N LYS A 116 -2.42 36.11 -9.83
CA LYS A 116 -2.15 35.18 -10.94
C LYS A 116 -0.94 34.29 -10.67
N GLN A 117 0.13 34.84 -10.09
CA GLN A 117 1.32 34.04 -9.74
C GLN A 117 0.97 32.99 -8.68
N LEU A 118 0.18 33.36 -7.68
CA LEU A 118 -0.27 32.46 -6.63
C LEU A 118 -1.16 31.35 -7.20
N GLN A 119 -2.15 31.68 -8.03
CA GLN A 119 -2.97 30.68 -8.73
C GLN A 119 -2.15 29.74 -9.61
N ASN A 120 -1.13 30.27 -10.31
CA ASN A 120 -0.25 29.47 -11.16
C ASN A 120 0.65 28.51 -10.35
N ILE A 121 0.86 28.76 -9.05
CA ILE A 121 1.65 27.90 -8.16
C ILE A 121 0.75 26.90 -7.43
N GLU A 122 -0.39 27.36 -6.90
CA GLU A 122 -1.30 26.55 -6.10
C GLU A 122 -1.84 25.36 -6.89
N LYS A 123 -2.39 25.59 -8.09
CA LYS A 123 -3.05 24.53 -8.85
C LYS A 123 -2.09 23.39 -9.24
N PRO A 124 -0.86 23.64 -9.74
CA PRO A 124 0.10 22.57 -9.96
C PRO A 124 0.56 21.88 -8.66
N PHE A 125 0.65 22.61 -7.55
CA PHE A 125 1.02 22.03 -6.27
C PHE A 125 -0.07 21.09 -5.74
N GLU A 126 -1.34 21.51 -5.79
CA GLU A 126 -2.50 20.70 -5.43
C GLU A 126 -2.56 19.42 -6.28
N ASN A 127 -2.40 19.53 -7.60
CA ASN A 127 -2.33 18.38 -8.50
C ASN A 127 -1.17 17.42 -8.16
N LYS A 128 0.00 17.95 -7.75
CA LYS A 128 1.13 17.13 -7.30
C LYS A 128 0.80 16.39 -6.00
N CYS A 129 0.19 17.08 -5.04
CA CYS A 129 -0.26 16.46 -3.79
C CYS A 129 -1.27 15.34 -4.03
N GLU A 130 -2.28 15.58 -4.88
CA GLU A 130 -3.25 14.55 -5.26
C GLU A 130 -2.59 13.33 -5.90
N ASN A 131 -1.65 13.55 -6.84
CA ASN A 131 -0.95 12.46 -7.51
C ASN A 131 -0.11 11.65 -6.52
N ILE A 132 0.62 12.32 -5.62
CA ILE A 132 1.38 11.66 -4.56
C ILE A 132 0.46 10.83 -3.67
N ASN A 133 -0.68 11.37 -3.23
CA ASN A 133 -1.65 10.65 -2.42
C ASN A 133 -2.18 9.40 -3.14
N ARG A 134 -2.54 9.51 -4.42
CA ARG A 134 -2.98 8.34 -5.22
C ARG A 134 -1.89 7.28 -5.33
N ARG A 135 -0.61 7.68 -5.46
CA ARG A 135 0.52 6.73 -5.49
C ARG A 135 0.72 6.05 -4.14
N ILE A 136 0.60 6.80 -3.04
CA ILE A 136 0.66 6.24 -1.68
C ILE A 136 -0.46 5.20 -1.48
N GLU A 137 -1.70 5.53 -1.84
CA GLU A 137 -2.82 4.59 -1.74
C GLU A 137 -2.62 3.33 -2.59
N SER A 138 -2.07 3.48 -3.79
CA SER A 138 -1.73 2.35 -4.66
C SER A 138 -0.66 1.45 -4.03
N GLU A 139 0.39 2.02 -3.44
CA GLU A 139 1.45 1.26 -2.78
C GLU A 139 0.97 0.58 -1.49
N ILE A 140 0.07 1.21 -0.74
CA ILE A 140 -0.56 0.57 0.42
C ILE A 140 -1.32 -0.69 -0.02
N LYS A 141 -2.16 -0.59 -1.06
CA LYS A 141 -2.90 -1.74 -1.60
C LYS A 141 -1.97 -2.83 -2.14
N TYR A 142 -0.89 -2.43 -2.80
CA TYR A 142 0.12 -3.37 -3.30
C TYR A 142 0.81 -4.11 -2.14
N ASN A 143 1.20 -3.40 -1.08
CA ASN A 143 1.77 -4.01 0.12
C ASN A 143 0.78 -4.95 0.82
N GLU A 144 -0.50 -4.59 0.92
CA GLU A 144 -1.55 -5.47 1.46
C GLU A 144 -1.66 -6.76 0.64
N SER A 145 -1.60 -6.68 -0.70
CA SER A 145 -1.58 -7.85 -1.58
C SER A 145 -0.36 -8.74 -1.31
N ILE A 146 0.84 -8.16 -1.22
CA ILE A 146 2.06 -8.91 -0.91
C ILE A 146 1.96 -9.59 0.46
N GLN A 147 1.44 -8.92 1.48
CA GLN A 147 1.27 -9.51 2.81
C GLN A 147 0.30 -10.70 2.79
N ASN A 148 -0.78 -10.60 1.99
CA ASN A 148 -1.70 -11.71 1.78
C ASN A 148 -1.03 -12.87 1.03
N GLU A 149 -0.21 -12.61 0.01
CA GLU A 149 0.56 -13.65 -0.68
C GLU A 149 1.59 -14.31 0.24
N LEU A 150 2.27 -13.53 1.08
CA LEU A 150 3.26 -14.02 2.02
C LEU A 150 2.62 -14.96 3.06
N THR A 151 1.48 -14.57 3.63
CA THR A 151 0.73 -15.41 4.58
C THR A 151 0.21 -16.70 3.95
N GLN A 152 -0.20 -16.68 2.68
CA GLN A 152 -0.54 -17.89 1.93
C GLN A 152 0.70 -18.79 1.75
N LEU A 153 1.83 -18.21 1.35
CA LEU A 153 3.08 -18.95 1.14
C LEU A 153 3.59 -19.60 2.43
N GLU A 154 3.52 -18.90 3.56
CA GLU A 154 3.84 -19.46 4.88
C GLU A 154 2.95 -20.66 5.24
N THR A 155 1.68 -20.60 4.87
CA THR A 155 0.74 -21.69 5.11
C THR A 155 1.08 -22.92 4.27
N VAL A 156 1.31 -22.73 2.97
CA VAL A 156 1.76 -23.78 2.07
C VAL A 156 3.09 -24.40 2.55
N PHE A 157 4.03 -23.57 2.99
CA PHE A 157 5.31 -24.04 3.53
C PHE A 157 5.12 -24.91 4.78
N ARG A 158 4.27 -24.48 5.72
CA ARG A 158 3.97 -25.28 6.93
C ARG A 158 3.34 -26.62 6.58
N ASP A 159 2.42 -26.66 5.62
CA ASP A 159 1.77 -27.90 5.20
C ASP A 159 2.73 -28.84 4.44
N ALA A 160 3.64 -28.28 3.63
CA ALA A 160 4.71 -29.05 3.01
C ALA A 160 5.64 -29.67 4.06
N GLU A 161 6.03 -28.92 5.09
CA GLU A 161 6.89 -29.43 6.16
C GLU A 161 6.19 -30.52 7.00
N ARG A 162 4.89 -30.36 7.28
CA ARG A 162 4.07 -31.42 7.91
C ARG A 162 4.04 -32.68 7.06
N THR A 163 3.82 -32.53 5.75
CA THR A 163 3.75 -33.65 4.81
C THR A 163 5.08 -34.39 4.72
N LYS A 164 6.19 -33.65 4.62
CA LYS A 164 7.55 -34.19 4.65
C LYS A 164 7.81 -35.00 5.93
N ASN A 165 7.42 -34.46 7.09
CA ASN A 165 7.59 -35.18 8.36
C ASN A 165 6.73 -36.45 8.43
N ALA A 166 5.49 -36.40 7.94
CA ALA A 166 4.63 -37.58 7.85
C ALA A 166 5.23 -38.66 6.92
N MET A 167 5.77 -38.26 5.76
CA MET A 167 6.45 -39.18 4.84
C MET A 167 7.72 -39.77 5.46
N LYS A 168 8.51 -38.97 6.17
CA LYS A 168 9.71 -39.44 6.88
C LYS A 168 9.35 -40.50 7.93
N ASN A 169 8.28 -40.29 8.68
CA ASN A 169 7.82 -41.28 9.67
C ASN A 169 7.35 -42.58 8.99
N LYS A 170 6.56 -42.48 7.91
CA LYS A 170 6.16 -43.65 7.11
C LYS A 170 7.35 -44.41 6.55
N LEU A 171 8.39 -43.71 6.11
CA LEU A 171 9.61 -44.34 5.62
C LEU A 171 10.28 -45.15 6.74
N LEU A 172 10.44 -44.58 7.93
CA LEU A 172 11.02 -45.27 9.08
C LEU A 172 10.19 -46.50 9.51
N GLU A 173 8.86 -46.39 9.50
CA GLU A 173 7.95 -47.51 9.76
C GLU A 173 8.17 -48.64 8.73
N THR A 174 8.21 -48.29 7.45
CA THR A 174 8.41 -49.25 6.35
C THR A 174 9.80 -49.90 6.42
N GLU A 175 10.85 -49.14 6.75
CA GLU A 175 12.20 -49.67 6.98
C GLU A 175 12.22 -50.69 8.13
N GLY A 176 11.50 -50.41 9.22
CA GLY A 176 11.33 -51.34 10.34
C GLY A 176 10.61 -52.62 9.95
N GLU A 177 9.53 -52.52 9.16
CA GLU A 177 8.81 -53.68 8.62
C GLU A 177 9.70 -54.55 7.72
N ILE A 178 10.51 -53.93 6.85
CA ILE A 178 11.47 -54.63 6.01
C ILE A 178 12.49 -55.40 6.85
N GLU A 179 13.00 -54.80 7.94
CA GLU A 179 13.94 -55.48 8.83
C GLU A 179 13.32 -56.72 9.49
N ILE A 180 12.07 -56.62 9.95
CA ILE A 180 11.32 -57.73 10.54
C ILE A 180 11.10 -58.83 9.49
N LEU A 181 10.65 -58.48 8.29
CA LEU A 181 10.42 -59.42 7.20
C LEU A 181 11.72 -60.13 6.78
N ASN A 182 12.84 -59.43 6.75
CA ASN A 182 14.15 -60.03 6.47
C ASN A 182 14.56 -61.04 7.54
N LYS A 183 14.37 -60.74 8.84
CA LYS A 183 14.61 -61.71 9.93
C LYS A 183 13.73 -62.94 9.78
N ASN A 184 12.45 -62.76 9.48
CA ASN A 184 11.52 -63.86 9.25
C ASN A 184 11.93 -64.71 8.04
N ARG A 185 12.35 -64.08 6.94
CA ARG A 185 12.87 -64.79 5.76
C ARG A 185 14.06 -65.68 6.11
N MET A 186 15.05 -65.15 6.83
CA MET A 186 16.23 -65.92 7.25
C MET A 186 15.86 -67.11 8.15
N ASN A 187 14.93 -66.91 9.08
CA ASN A 187 14.44 -67.99 9.95
C ASN A 187 13.75 -69.09 9.14
N LEU A 188 12.93 -68.72 8.15
CA LEU A 188 12.27 -69.67 7.25
C LEU A 188 13.25 -70.40 6.33
N GLU A 189 14.28 -69.71 5.82
CA GLU A 189 15.36 -70.34 5.05
C GLU A 189 16.11 -71.39 5.89
N CYS A 190 16.47 -71.04 7.13
CA CYS A 190 17.09 -71.98 8.06
C CYS A 190 16.17 -73.20 8.33
N GLY A 191 14.87 -72.96 8.59
CA GLY A 191 13.90 -74.03 8.79
C GLY A 191 13.75 -74.94 7.56
N LYS A 192 13.73 -74.36 6.35
CA LYS A 192 13.72 -75.11 5.09
C LYS A 192 14.97 -75.99 4.97
N ASP A 193 16.15 -75.48 5.27
CA ASP A 193 17.41 -76.24 5.18
C ASP A 193 17.44 -77.40 6.18
N MET A 194 16.93 -77.19 7.41
CA MET A 194 16.78 -78.26 8.39
C MET A 194 15.82 -79.37 7.91
N LEU A 195 14.69 -78.99 7.32
CA LEU A 195 13.73 -79.95 6.77
C LEU A 195 14.28 -80.71 5.56
N LEU A 196 15.00 -80.04 4.66
CA LEU A 196 15.68 -80.68 3.53
C LEU A 196 16.73 -81.68 4.01
N ASN A 197 17.54 -81.32 5.01
CA ASN A 197 18.49 -82.24 5.63
C ASN A 197 17.77 -83.45 6.24
N ARG A 198 16.67 -83.23 6.96
CA ARG A 198 15.88 -84.34 7.53
C ARG A 198 15.29 -85.23 6.45
N LEU A 199 14.76 -84.66 5.38
CA LEU A 199 14.26 -85.40 4.21
C LEU A 199 15.37 -86.26 3.59
N ASN A 200 16.57 -85.69 3.39
CA ASN A 200 17.72 -86.42 2.85
C ASN A 200 18.14 -87.58 3.74
N VAL A 201 18.16 -87.40 5.06
CA VAL A 201 18.43 -88.48 6.03
C VAL A 201 17.37 -89.58 5.91
N LEU A 202 16.08 -89.23 5.90
CA LEU A 202 14.99 -90.19 5.75
C LEU A 202 15.03 -90.91 4.38
N MET A 203 15.40 -90.20 3.31
CA MET A 203 15.60 -90.79 1.99
C MET A 203 16.78 -91.78 1.97
N ALA A 204 17.87 -91.48 2.68
CA ALA A 204 18.99 -92.40 2.82
C ALA A 204 18.58 -93.66 3.61
N GLU A 205 17.92 -93.47 4.77
CA GLU A 205 17.37 -94.57 5.58
C GLU A 205 16.41 -95.47 4.77
N THR A 206 15.54 -94.87 3.95
CA THR A 206 14.60 -95.63 3.10
C THR A 206 15.23 -96.26 1.86
N LYS A 207 16.36 -95.75 1.36
CA LYS A 207 17.15 -96.43 0.31
C LYS A 207 17.85 -97.68 0.85
N GLU A 208 18.30 -97.65 2.09
CA GLU A 208 18.86 -98.82 2.77
C GLU A 208 17.78 -99.83 3.19
N LEU A 209 16.55 -99.35 3.41
CA LEU A 209 15.41 -100.17 3.76
C LEU A 209 14.40 -100.19 2.61
N VAL A 210 14.56 -101.09 1.62
CA VAL A 210 13.41 -101.49 0.79
C VAL A 210 12.56 -102.42 1.66
N PRO A 211 11.47 -101.96 2.30
CA PRO A 211 10.80 -102.79 3.29
C PRO A 211 10.25 -104.00 2.55
N TYR A 212 10.69 -105.20 2.94
CA TYR A 212 10.17 -106.44 2.38
C TYR A 212 8.64 -106.47 2.42
N ILE A 213 8.03 -105.76 3.37
CA ILE A 213 6.59 -105.53 3.49
C ILE A 213 6.00 -104.86 2.24
N LYS A 214 6.63 -103.79 1.72
CA LYS A 214 6.18 -103.15 0.48
C LYS A 214 6.40 -104.06 -0.73
N LEU A 215 7.56 -104.72 -0.82
CA LEU A 215 7.83 -105.71 -1.87
C LEU A 215 6.80 -106.86 -1.84
N ARG A 216 6.40 -107.33 -0.65
CA ARG A 216 5.49 -108.47 -0.48
C ARG A 216 4.10 -108.19 -1.06
N GLU A 217 3.64 -106.96 -1.13
CA GLU A 217 2.33 -106.63 -1.70
C GLU A 217 2.33 -106.64 -3.23
N PHE A 218 3.47 -106.33 -3.87
CA PHE A 218 3.59 -106.26 -5.34
C PHE A 218 4.16 -107.52 -5.99
N LEU A 219 4.73 -108.45 -5.21
CA LEU A 219 5.30 -109.69 -5.75
C LEU A 219 4.24 -110.78 -5.91
N CYS A 220 4.26 -111.53 -7.01
CA CYS A 220 3.47 -112.75 -7.13
C CYS A 220 3.99 -113.86 -6.18
N GLY A 221 3.17 -114.89 -5.93
CA GLY A 221 3.51 -115.98 -5.02
C GLY A 221 4.78 -116.77 -5.36
N LYS A 222 5.21 -116.83 -6.64
CA LYS A 222 6.50 -117.43 -7.01
C LYS A 222 7.67 -116.54 -6.63
N CYS A 223 7.62 -115.24 -6.94
CA CYS A 223 8.70 -114.30 -6.63
C CYS A 223 8.86 -114.08 -5.11
N LYS A 224 7.76 -114.08 -4.33
CA LYS A 224 7.83 -114.10 -2.85
C LYS A 224 8.63 -115.29 -2.33
N ARG A 225 8.39 -116.49 -2.88
CA ARG A 225 9.10 -117.71 -2.49
C ARG A 225 10.56 -117.69 -2.94
N ALA A 226 10.86 -117.16 -4.12
CA ALA A 226 12.22 -117.02 -4.64
C ALA A 226 13.06 -116.08 -3.77
N ILE A 227 12.54 -114.90 -3.42
CA ILE A 227 13.21 -113.96 -2.50
C ILE A 227 13.36 -114.57 -1.11
N LYS A 228 12.29 -115.19 -0.57
CA LYS A 228 12.35 -115.86 0.74
C LYS A 228 13.41 -116.98 0.80
N ARG A 229 13.63 -117.73 -0.28
CA ARG A 229 14.70 -118.74 -0.37
C ARG A 229 16.08 -118.10 -0.55
N ARG A 230 16.22 -117.14 -1.47
CA ARG A 230 17.52 -116.53 -1.81
C ARG A 230 18.12 -115.76 -0.64
N PHE A 231 17.28 -115.26 0.26
CA PHE A 231 17.69 -114.55 1.46
C PHE A 231 17.39 -115.32 2.77
N SER A 232 17.04 -116.61 2.72
CA SER A 232 16.66 -117.37 3.92
C SER A 232 17.78 -117.44 4.96
N GLU A 233 19.03 -117.56 4.51
CA GLU A 233 20.20 -117.60 5.40
C GLU A 233 20.49 -116.25 6.04
N TYR A 234 20.29 -115.15 5.30
CA TYR A 234 20.42 -113.79 5.83
C TYR A 234 19.32 -113.49 6.86
N ILE A 235 18.08 -113.97 6.62
CA ILE A 235 16.95 -113.83 7.55
C ILE A 235 17.20 -114.64 8.83
N ILE A 236 17.72 -115.87 8.73
CA ILE A 236 18.02 -116.71 9.89
C ILE A 236 19.23 -116.18 10.67
N GLY A 237 20.26 -115.66 9.99
CA GLY A 237 21.44 -115.05 10.61
C GLY A 237 21.15 -113.73 11.35
N SER A 238 20.20 -112.92 10.84
CA SER A 238 19.81 -111.64 11.47
C SER A 238 18.98 -111.81 12.74
N ILE A 239 18.41 -113.00 12.98
CA ILE A 239 17.62 -113.32 14.19
C ILE A 239 18.54 -113.61 15.40
N GLY A 240 19.83 -113.91 15.16
CA GLY A 240 20.79 -114.27 16.21
C GLY A 240 21.82 -113.20 16.59
N GLN A 241 21.92 -112.09 15.85
CA GLN A 241 22.89 -111.03 16.13
C GLN A 241 22.22 -109.65 16.16
N ASP A 242 22.26 -109.03 17.35
CA ASP A 242 21.63 -107.76 17.75
C ASP A 242 22.24 -106.50 17.09
N GLN A 243 22.87 -106.63 15.91
CA GLN A 243 23.60 -105.53 15.26
C GLN A 243 23.35 -105.36 13.75
N SER A 244 22.36 -106.04 13.16
CA SER A 244 22.10 -105.88 11.73
C SER A 244 20.97 -104.86 11.46
N ARG A 245 21.37 -103.61 11.19
CA ARG A 245 20.56 -102.59 10.49
C ARG A 245 20.25 -103.05 9.07
N SER A 246 19.39 -104.06 8.97
CA SER A 246 19.05 -104.79 7.74
C SER A 246 17.59 -104.57 7.40
N ILE A 247 17.30 -104.64 6.10
CA ILE A 247 15.98 -104.63 5.43
C ILE A 247 14.88 -105.46 6.16
N PHE A 248 15.29 -106.38 7.02
CA PHE A 248 14.45 -107.32 7.76
C PHE A 248 14.13 -106.94 9.21
N GLU A 249 14.58 -105.80 9.72
CA GLU A 249 14.20 -105.34 11.06
C GLU A 249 12.66 -105.12 11.16
N SER A 250 12.02 -104.76 10.05
CA SER A 250 10.55 -104.73 9.94
C SER A 250 9.90 -106.13 9.99
N VAL A 251 10.61 -107.17 9.52
CA VAL A 251 10.13 -108.56 9.55
C VAL A 251 10.25 -109.14 10.95
N ILE A 252 11.32 -108.80 11.68
CA ILE A 252 11.50 -109.20 13.09
C ILE A 252 10.48 -108.50 13.98
N ASN A 253 10.23 -107.20 13.79
CA ASN A 253 9.19 -106.49 14.55
C ASN A 253 7.77 -106.99 14.24
N TYR A 254 7.48 -107.38 12.99
CA TYR A 254 6.20 -108.01 12.65
C TYR A 254 6.06 -109.42 13.24
N GLN A 255 7.12 -110.23 13.26
CA GLN A 255 7.06 -111.55 13.92
C GLN A 255 6.93 -111.43 15.44
N LYS A 256 7.58 -110.44 16.07
CA LYS A 256 7.40 -110.15 17.51
C LYS A 256 5.97 -109.70 17.84
N SER A 257 5.31 -108.92 16.98
CA SER A 257 3.90 -108.53 17.20
C SER A 257 2.92 -109.67 16.90
N VAL A 258 3.24 -110.57 15.97
CA VAL A 258 2.43 -111.78 15.69
C VAL A 258 2.62 -112.88 16.74
N LEU A 259 3.78 -112.98 17.38
CA LEU A 259 4.02 -113.97 18.45
C LEU A 259 3.33 -113.63 19.78
N VAL A 260 2.83 -112.40 19.95
CA VAL A 260 1.99 -112.00 21.10
C VAL A 260 0.48 -112.07 20.73
N GLY A 261 0.15 -112.35 19.47
CA GLY A 261 -1.20 -112.27 18.93
C GLY A 261 -1.68 -113.55 18.23
N TYR A 262 -2.31 -114.41 19.02
CA TYR A 262 -3.39 -115.34 18.63
C TYR A 262 -3.09 -116.70 17.99
N ASN A 263 -3.49 -117.71 18.77
CA ASN A 263 -4.25 -118.89 18.35
C ASN A 263 -5.15 -118.64 17.13
N SER A 264 -5.21 -119.65 16.26
CA SER A 264 -6.36 -119.98 15.40
C SER A 264 -6.74 -118.99 14.29
N ARG A 265 -6.31 -119.29 13.05
CA ARG A 265 -7.24 -119.47 11.92
C ARG A 265 -6.56 -120.09 10.70
N LYS A 266 -7.10 -121.23 10.24
CA LYS A 266 -6.86 -121.86 8.94
C LYS A 266 -7.38 -120.96 7.82
N ILE A 267 -6.57 -120.76 6.77
CA ILE A 267 -6.99 -120.33 5.43
C ILE A 267 -6.09 -121.12 4.46
N LYS A 268 -6.56 -122.29 4.00
CA LYS A 268 -7.16 -122.58 2.68
C LYS A 268 -6.25 -122.26 1.50
N ASP A 269 -5.94 -123.33 0.77
CA ASP A 269 -5.13 -123.39 -0.45
C ASP A 269 -5.84 -122.82 -1.68
N GLU A 270 -4.98 -122.42 -2.63
CA GLU A 270 -5.16 -122.22 -4.08
C GLU A 270 -5.82 -120.92 -4.60
N PRO A 271 -5.48 -120.44 -5.83
CA PRO A 271 -4.85 -121.16 -6.94
C PRO A 271 -3.54 -120.56 -7.51
N SER A 272 -2.92 -121.37 -8.36
CA SER A 272 -1.74 -121.07 -9.17
C SER A 272 -2.04 -120.04 -10.28
N GLU A 273 -1.64 -118.80 -10.07
CA GLU A 273 -1.48 -117.85 -11.18
C GLU A 273 -0.04 -117.90 -11.70
N SER A 274 0.10 -118.16 -12.99
CA SER A 274 1.34 -118.04 -13.75
C SER A 274 1.80 -116.59 -13.72
N CYS A 275 2.90 -116.27 -13.03
CA CYS A 275 3.56 -114.98 -13.23
C CYS A 275 4.50 -115.05 -14.44
N ASN A 276 4.35 -114.08 -15.35
CA ASN A 276 5.38 -113.66 -16.30
C ASN A 276 6.31 -112.66 -15.60
N CYS A 277 7.06 -113.14 -14.62
CA CYS A 277 8.11 -112.35 -13.99
C CYS A 277 9.44 -112.85 -14.53
N ASP A 278 9.88 -112.31 -15.66
CA ASP A 278 11.30 -112.34 -16.02
C ASP A 278 12.02 -111.41 -15.04
N ILE A 279 12.49 -112.00 -13.94
CA ILE A 279 13.45 -111.36 -13.06
C ILE A 279 14.82 -111.81 -13.54
N MET A 280 15.48 -110.94 -14.32
CA MET A 280 16.93 -110.78 -14.21
C MET A 280 17.25 -110.13 -12.86
#